data_AF-A0A9P9CUJ5-F1
#
_entry.id   AF-A0A9P9CUJ5-F1
#
_cell.length_a   1.000
_cell.length_b   1.000
_cell.length_c   1.000
_cell.angle_alpha   90.00
_cell.angle_beta   90.00
_cell.angle_gamma   90.00
#
_symmetry.space_group_name_H-M   'P 1'
#
loop_
_entity.id
_entity.type
_entity.pdbx_description
1 polymer ?
#
loop_
_entity_poly.entity_id
_entity_poly.type
_entity_poly.pdbx_seq_one_letter_code
_entity_poly.pdbx_strand_id
1 'polypeptide(L)'
;KASCKTNGAKFSYSSILVDDRVLPVMIGLKATDRFKAKRFTADEFQKAVGDISSSARYSNLYLRSNVNVRWEQESRTFTVSGSYG
;
A
#
# COMPACT_ATOMS: atom_id res chain seq x y z
N LYS A 1 7.87 -9.65 15.28
CA LYS A 1 7.25 -10.75 16.05
C LYS A 1 5.83 -10.95 15.53
N ALA A 2 5.52 -12.08 14.89
CA ALA A 2 4.15 -12.40 14.53
C ALA A 2 3.38 -12.74 15.81
N SER A 3 2.21 -12.14 16.02
CA SER A 3 1.38 -12.33 17.20
C SER A 3 -0.06 -12.51 16.74
N CYS A 4 -0.66 -13.66 17.02
CA CYS A 4 -2.08 -13.89 16.77
C CYS A 4 -3.00 -13.14 17.76
N LYS A 5 -2.41 -12.47 18.77
CA LYS A 5 -3.15 -11.69 19.78
C LYS A 5 -3.20 -10.19 19.45
N THR A 6 -2.37 -9.76 18.51
CA THR A 6 -2.22 -8.36 18.14
C THR A 6 -2.58 -8.27 16.67
N ASN A 7 -3.86 -8.06 16.37
CA ASN A 7 -4.38 -7.84 15.02
C ASN A 7 -3.49 -6.84 14.27
N GLY A 8 -2.62 -7.33 13.40
CA GLY A 8 -1.48 -6.58 12.90
C GLY A 8 -0.59 -7.43 11.99
N ALA A 9 -1.22 -8.33 11.23
CA ALA A 9 -0.52 -9.14 10.26
C ALA A 9 0.05 -8.20 9.19
N LYS A 10 1.33 -8.39 8.85
CA LYS A 10 2.00 -7.53 7.87
C LYS A 10 1.70 -8.03 6.46
N PHE A 11 1.49 -7.11 5.53
CA PHE A 11 1.49 -7.41 4.10
C PHE A 11 2.60 -6.63 3.40
N SER A 12 3.08 -7.21 2.30
CA SER A 12 3.96 -6.56 1.34
C SER A 12 3.55 -7.02 -0.04
N TYR A 13 3.31 -6.07 -0.93
CA TYR A 13 3.02 -6.31 -2.34
C TYR A 13 4.08 -5.58 -3.16
N SER A 14 4.72 -6.28 -4.07
CA SER A 14 5.73 -5.72 -4.96
C SER A 14 5.37 -6.03 -6.40
N SER A 15 5.46 -5.03 -7.27
CA SER A 15 5.19 -5.19 -8.70
C SER A 15 6.05 -4.24 -9.52
N ILE A 16 6.20 -4.56 -10.80
CA ILE A 16 7.00 -3.80 -11.76
C ILE A 16 6.05 -2.89 -12.55
N LEU A 17 6.46 -1.64 -12.73
CA LEU A 17 5.75 -0.68 -13.59
C LEU A 17 6.63 -0.31 -14.78
N VAL A 18 6.03 -0.27 -15.97
CA VAL A 18 6.74 0.12 -17.20
C VAL A 18 6.87 1.65 -17.31
N ASP A 19 5.86 2.38 -16.84
CA ASP A 19 5.80 3.84 -16.87
C ASP A 19 5.76 4.43 -15.45
N ASP A 20 6.80 5.20 -15.13
CA ASP A 20 6.99 5.87 -13.84
C ASP A 20 5.88 6.88 -13.50
N ARG A 21 5.16 7.42 -14.51
CA ARG A 21 4.10 8.42 -14.32
C ARG A 21 2.82 7.80 -13.79
N VAL A 22 2.64 6.49 -13.97
CA VAL A 22 1.43 5.78 -13.56
C VAL A 22 1.36 5.67 -12.03
N LEU A 23 2.50 5.42 -11.37
CA LEU A 23 2.53 5.25 -9.92
C LEU A 23 2.00 6.48 -9.15
N PRO A 24 2.49 7.72 -9.37
CA PRO A 24 1.98 8.88 -8.65
C PRO A 24 0.49 9.12 -8.95
N VAL A 25 0.02 8.90 -10.18
CA VAL A 25 -1.40 9.04 -10.53
C VAL A 25 -2.25 7.99 -9.81
N MET A 26 -1.80 6.73 -9.76
CA MET A 26 -2.49 5.63 -9.09
C MET A 26 -2.69 5.89 -7.60
N ILE A 27 -1.77 6.60 -6.95
CA ILE A 27 -1.85 6.94 -5.52
C ILE A 27 -2.42 8.35 -5.28
N GLY A 28 -3.08 8.95 -6.28
CA GLY A 28 -3.78 10.23 -6.14
C GLY A 28 -2.87 11.47 -6.10
N LEU A 29 -1.62 11.33 -6.54
CA LEU A 29 -0.67 12.44 -6.68
C LEU A 29 -0.64 12.95 -8.13
N LYS A 30 -0.03 14.13 -8.29
CA LYS A 30 0.24 14.68 -9.62
C LYS A 30 1.32 13.83 -10.31
N ALA A 31 1.19 13.59 -11.61
CA ALA A 31 2.13 12.79 -12.40
C ALA A 31 3.60 13.28 -12.34
N THR A 32 3.83 14.54 -11.98
CA THR A 32 5.14 15.16 -11.83
C THR A 32 5.82 14.84 -10.48
N ASP A 33 5.05 14.35 -9.49
CA ASP A 33 5.56 14.11 -8.14
C ASP A 33 6.43 12.84 -8.12
N ARG A 34 7.74 13.02 -7.90
CA ARG A 34 8.71 11.93 -7.80
C ARG A 34 9.08 11.72 -6.35
N PHE A 35 8.78 10.54 -5.82
CA PHE A 35 9.10 10.16 -4.45
C PHE A 35 9.84 8.82 -4.42
N LYS A 36 10.73 8.65 -3.45
CA LYS A 36 11.42 7.36 -3.20
C LYS A 36 10.62 6.49 -2.23
N ALA A 37 10.08 7.10 -1.18
CA ALA A 37 9.20 6.44 -0.23
C ALA A 37 8.21 7.45 0.32
N LYS A 38 6.95 7.05 0.44
CA LYS A 38 5.88 7.90 0.97
C LYS A 38 4.97 7.09 1.87
N ARG A 39 4.64 7.67 3.02
CA ARG A 39 3.75 7.07 4.00
C ARG A 39 2.38 7.72 3.86
N PHE A 40 1.36 6.88 3.74
CA PHE A 40 -0.04 7.26 3.65
C PHE A 40 -0.79 6.73 4.85
N THR A 41 -1.84 7.43 5.26
CA THR A 41 -2.86 6.83 6.13
C THR A 41 -3.66 5.78 5.36
N ALA A 42 -4.36 4.89 6.06
CA ALA A 42 -5.21 3.90 5.41
C ALA A 42 -6.31 4.55 4.57
N ASP A 43 -6.93 5.63 5.09
CA ASP A 43 -7.98 6.39 4.40
C ASP A 43 -7.48 7.09 3.13
N GLU A 44 -6.32 7.77 3.18
CA GLU A 44 -5.73 8.41 2.00
C GLU A 44 -5.39 7.38 0.92
N PHE A 45 -4.85 6.22 1.32
CA PHE A 45 -4.50 5.17 0.39
C PHE A 45 -5.74 4.53 -0.27
N GLN A 46 -6.79 4.26 0.52
CA GLN A 46 -8.04 3.72 -0.02
C GLN A 46 -8.81 4.72 -0.88
N LYS A 47 -8.74 6.02 -0.59
CA LYS A 47 -9.30 7.06 -1.47
C LYS A 47 -8.65 7.08 -2.85
N ALA A 48 -7.37 6.75 -2.94
CA ALA A 48 -6.65 6.73 -4.20
C ALA A 48 -6.82 5.40 -4.97
N VAL A 49 -6.69 4.27 -4.28
CA VAL A 49 -6.63 2.93 -4.91
C VAL A 49 -7.99 2.22 -4.94
N GLY A 50 -8.93 2.66 -4.09
CA GLY A 50 -10.21 2.00 -3.85
C GLY A 50 -10.28 1.36 -2.46
N ASP A 51 -11.48 0.94 -2.06
CA ASP A 51 -11.67 0.26 -0.78
C ASP A 51 -11.03 -1.13 -0.78
N ILE A 52 -10.22 -1.40 0.24
CA ILE A 52 -9.49 -2.66 0.40
C ILE A 52 -10.00 -3.33 1.66
N SER A 53 -10.99 -4.19 1.46
CA SER A 53 -11.59 -5.01 2.50
C SER A 53 -11.91 -6.42 1.96
N SER A 54 -11.90 -7.42 2.84
CA SER A 54 -12.26 -8.81 2.48
C SER A 54 -12.85 -9.54 3.68
N SER A 55 -13.81 -10.44 3.45
CA SER A 55 -14.44 -11.24 4.50
C SER A 55 -13.85 -12.63 4.56
N ALA A 56 -13.46 -13.08 5.75
CA ALA A 56 -13.18 -14.46 6.09
C ALA A 56 -14.30 -14.99 7.03
N ARG A 57 -14.39 -16.31 7.18
CA ARG A 57 -15.52 -17.00 7.85
C ARG A 57 -15.97 -16.39 9.18
N TYR A 58 -15.03 -15.87 9.99
CA TYR A 58 -15.31 -15.26 11.29
C TYR A 58 -14.60 -13.90 11.49
N SER A 59 -14.15 -13.26 10.42
CA SER A 59 -13.42 -11.99 10.52
C SER A 59 -13.50 -11.16 9.24
N ASN A 60 -13.42 -9.84 9.38
CA ASN A 60 -13.23 -8.93 8.25
C ASN A 60 -11.79 -8.44 8.27
N LEU A 61 -11.12 -8.50 7.12
CA LEU A 61 -9.78 -7.99 6.90
C LEU A 61 -9.89 -6.60 6.29
N TYR A 62 -9.21 -5.64 6.90
CA TYR A 62 -9.11 -4.27 6.44
C TYR A 62 -7.72 -3.72 6.77
N LEU A 63 -7.35 -2.62 6.12
CA LEU A 63 -6.10 -1.91 6.40
C LEU A 63 -6.18 -1.25 7.78
N ARG A 64 -5.32 -1.68 8.70
CA ARG A 64 -5.31 -1.20 10.09
C ARG A 64 -4.30 -0.10 10.35
N SER A 65 -3.18 -0.14 9.63
CA SER A 65 -2.07 0.79 9.83
C SER A 65 -1.83 1.65 8.60
N ASN A 66 -1.04 2.71 8.78
CA ASN A 66 -0.47 3.46 7.66
C ASN A 66 0.22 2.51 6.67
N VAL A 67 0.11 2.87 5.39
CA VAL A 67 0.67 2.16 4.27
C VAL A 67 1.94 2.90 3.82
N ASN A 68 3.01 2.16 3.58
CA ASN A 68 4.25 2.69 3.03
C ASN A 68 4.38 2.25 1.58
N VAL A 69 4.48 3.21 0.67
CA VAL A 69 4.72 3.01 -0.76
C VAL A 69 6.14 3.43 -1.07
N ARG A 70 6.96 2.49 -1.51
CA ARG A 70 8.34 2.71 -1.96
C ARG A 70 8.42 2.54 -3.47
N TRP A 71 9.16 3.43 -4.12
CA TRP A 71 9.48 3.39 -5.54
C TRP A 71 10.99 3.25 -5.73
N GLU A 72 11.40 2.21 -6.45
CA GLU A 72 12.80 1.99 -6.83
C GLU A 72 12.95 2.22 -8.34
N GLN A 73 13.58 3.34 -8.72
CA GLN A 73 13.67 3.79 -10.11
C GLN A 73 14.52 2.84 -10.97
N GLU A 74 15.61 2.30 -10.41
CA GLU A 74 16.53 1.43 -11.15
C GLU A 74 15.88 0.11 -11.56
N SER A 75 15.14 -0.51 -10.64
CA SER A 75 14.45 -1.78 -10.89
C SER A 75 13.04 -1.61 -11.43
N ARG A 76 12.53 -0.37 -11.50
CA ARG A 76 11.14 -0.01 -11.84
C ARG A 76 10.11 -0.77 -11.00
N THR A 77 10.46 -1.03 -9.75
CA THR A 77 9.63 -1.82 -8.83
C THR A 77 9.03 -0.90 -7.79
N PHE A 78 7.72 -1.00 -7.61
CA PHE A 78 7.04 -0.39 -6.47
C PHE A 78 6.70 -1.46 -5.43
N THR A 79 6.86 -1.10 -4.17
CA THR A 79 6.52 -1.96 -3.03
C THR A 79 5.58 -1.22 -2.10
N VAL A 80 4.42 -1.84 -1.86
CA VAL A 80 3.41 -1.39 -0.90
C VAL A 80 3.48 -2.29 0.32
N SER A 81 3.62 -1.71 1.50
CA SER A 81 3.71 -2.47 2.74
C SER A 81 2.85 -1.84 3.84
N GLY A 82 2.33 -2.67 4.72
CA GLY A 82 1.48 -2.22 5.82
C GLY A 82 1.06 -3.38 6.71
N SER A 83 0.00 -3.15 7.49
CA SER A 83 -0.61 -4.17 8.34
C SER A 83 -2.12 -4.22 8.14
N TYR A 84 -2.67 -5.43 8.17
CA TYR A 84 -4.10 -5.70 8.08
C TYR A 84 -4.59 -6.49 9.31
N GLY A 85 -5.91 -6.43 9.55
CA GLY A 85 -6.62 -7.28 10.52
C GLY A 85 -7.41 -6.55 11.60
#